data_AF-A0A2V8HQY6-F1
#
_entry.id   AF-A0A2V8HQY6-F1
#
_cell.length_a   1.000
_cell.length_b   1.000
_cell.length_c   1.000
_cell.angle_alpha   90.00
_cell.angle_beta   90.00
_cell.angle_gamma   90.00
#
_symmetry.space_group_name_H-M   'P 1'
#
loop_
_entity.id
_entity.type
_entity.pdbx_description
1 polymer ?
#
loop_
_entity_poly.entity_id
_entity_poly.type
_entity_poly.pdbx_seq_one_letter_code
_entity_poly.pdbx_strand_id
1 'polypeptide(L)'
;MAPEQLRGETVDARADIFAFGVLLYELTAGVHPFGGGDPASLVARLVDGDPPLARAIDPPALDAIVRRCLRSNPAQRYDSARTVADDLRGLRRTVSDLPPEVHAKEEGGSDAILQAPTDRAARIARPAAYDSGSQVPSGDGALWWWQFHQIAIGSLVASAVVPGWIAHAWMGAPRGSIVFLAILICATVAATIRGHLWFTSRVHVAMLAAHRRRVFPWLATCEAIVAALTAMAGILVAGTHDATAAWLFVLALLTFISLILIEPATTRAALS
;
A
#
# COMPACT_ATOMS: atom_id res chain seq x y z
N MET A 1 -5.57 -9.25 -8.83
CA MET A 1 -6.98 -9.51 -8.46
C MET A 1 -7.69 -10.09 -9.66
N ALA A 2 -8.69 -10.93 -9.48
CA ALA A 2 -9.52 -11.40 -10.59
C ALA A 2 -10.64 -10.38 -10.92
N PRO A 3 -11.11 -10.29 -12.17
CA PRO A 3 -12.15 -9.33 -12.58
C PRO A 3 -13.42 -9.39 -11.73
N GLU A 4 -13.89 -10.59 -11.39
CA GLU A 4 -15.07 -10.81 -10.54
C GLU A 4 -14.90 -10.22 -9.13
N GLN A 5 -13.67 -10.21 -8.58
CA GLN A 5 -13.38 -9.60 -7.28
C GLN A 5 -13.48 -8.08 -7.35
N LEU A 6 -13.11 -7.48 -8.49
CA LEU A 6 -13.20 -6.03 -8.71
C LEU A 6 -14.64 -5.57 -8.98
N ARG A 7 -15.46 -6.44 -9.59
CA ARG A 7 -16.89 -6.19 -9.82
C ARG A 7 -17.77 -6.47 -8.59
N GLY A 8 -17.22 -7.09 -7.55
CA GLY A 8 -17.98 -7.50 -6.36
C GLY A 8 -18.94 -8.67 -6.62
N GLU A 9 -18.61 -9.50 -7.60
CA GLU A 9 -19.36 -10.72 -7.93
C GLU A 9 -18.99 -11.85 -6.96
N THR A 10 -19.70 -12.97 -7.03
CA THR A 10 -19.36 -14.18 -6.24
C THR A 10 -17.98 -14.70 -6.60
N VAL A 11 -17.10 -14.82 -5.61
CA VAL A 11 -15.72 -15.27 -5.77
C VAL A 11 -15.60 -16.74 -5.36
N ASP A 12 -15.02 -17.57 -6.22
CA ASP A 12 -14.67 -18.95 -5.93
C ASP A 12 -13.17 -19.22 -6.17
N ALA A 13 -12.74 -20.49 -6.08
CA ALA A 13 -11.35 -20.89 -6.27
C ALA A 13 -10.76 -20.55 -7.66
N ARG A 14 -11.58 -20.19 -8.65
CA ARG A 14 -11.13 -19.79 -9.99
C ARG A 14 -10.53 -18.39 -10.02
N ALA A 15 -10.73 -17.59 -8.96
CA ALA A 15 -10.03 -16.32 -8.78
C ALA A 15 -8.52 -16.54 -8.55
N ASP A 16 -8.15 -17.57 -7.80
CA ASP A 16 -6.75 -17.96 -7.60
C ASP A 16 -6.10 -18.48 -8.88
N ILE A 17 -6.87 -19.18 -9.73
CA ILE A 17 -6.42 -19.62 -11.07
C ILE A 17 -6.09 -18.43 -11.96
N PHE A 18 -6.89 -17.36 -11.91
CA PHE A 18 -6.60 -16.13 -12.64
C PHE A 18 -5.34 -15.46 -12.13
N ALA A 19 -5.19 -15.32 -10.80
CA ALA A 19 -3.98 -14.75 -10.19
C ALA A 19 -2.73 -15.56 -10.55
N PHE A 20 -2.82 -16.89 -10.55
CA PHE A 20 -1.75 -17.77 -10.99
C PHE A 20 -1.41 -17.57 -12.48
N GLY A 21 -2.41 -17.40 -13.35
CA GLY A 21 -2.20 -17.08 -14.77
C GLY A 21 -1.46 -15.76 -14.99
N VAL A 22 -1.74 -14.73 -14.16
CA VAL A 22 -1.03 -13.44 -14.20
C VAL A 22 0.45 -13.64 -13.87
N LEU A 23 0.74 -14.32 -12.75
CA LEU A 23 2.10 -14.61 -12.34
C LEU A 23 2.86 -15.43 -13.38
N LEU A 24 2.23 -16.47 -13.93
CA LEU A 24 2.85 -17.32 -14.95
C LEU A 24 3.18 -16.53 -16.21
N TYR A 25 2.33 -15.57 -16.62
CA TYR A 25 2.64 -14.67 -17.72
C TYR A 25 3.81 -13.73 -17.39
N GLU A 26 3.82 -13.12 -16.21
CA GLU A 26 4.90 -12.21 -15.81
C GLU A 26 6.26 -12.90 -15.75
N LEU A 27 6.30 -14.11 -15.20
CA LEU A 27 7.52 -14.92 -15.10
C LEU A 27 8.07 -15.33 -16.47
N THR A 28 7.21 -15.42 -17.50
CA THR A 28 7.60 -15.88 -18.84
C THR A 28 7.83 -14.73 -19.81
N ALA A 29 6.99 -13.70 -19.77
CA ALA A 29 7.05 -12.55 -20.68
C ALA A 29 7.84 -11.35 -20.10
N GLY A 30 8.08 -11.33 -18.78
CA GLY A 30 8.79 -10.24 -18.08
C GLY A 30 7.96 -8.95 -17.90
N VAL A 31 6.68 -8.97 -18.25
CA VAL A 31 5.77 -7.81 -18.20
C VAL A 31 4.38 -8.26 -17.74
N HIS A 32 3.60 -7.36 -17.14
CA HIS A 32 2.24 -7.66 -16.69
C HIS A 32 1.28 -7.88 -17.90
N PRO A 33 0.37 -8.88 -17.87
CA PRO A 33 -0.49 -9.22 -19.02
C PRO A 33 -1.50 -8.13 -19.41
N PHE A 34 -1.79 -7.21 -18.49
CA PHE A 34 -2.62 -6.03 -18.74
C PHE A 34 -1.81 -4.74 -18.86
N GLY A 35 -0.50 -4.83 -19.14
CA GLY A 35 0.41 -3.69 -19.27
C GLY A 35 0.69 -2.94 -17.96
N GLY A 36 1.45 -1.84 -18.07
CA GLY A 36 1.76 -0.92 -16.97
C GLY A 36 0.89 0.34 -16.96
N GLY A 37 1.12 1.24 -16.00
CA GLY A 37 0.38 2.50 -15.84
C GLY A 37 -0.12 2.70 -14.42
N ASP A 38 -0.94 3.72 -14.21
CA ASP A 38 -1.53 3.97 -12.90
C ASP A 38 -2.51 2.84 -12.50
N PRO A 39 -2.72 2.61 -11.19
CA PRO A 39 -3.57 1.52 -10.70
C PRO A 39 -5.02 1.58 -11.21
N ALA A 40 -5.59 2.77 -11.47
CA ALA A 40 -6.97 2.88 -11.94
C ALA A 40 -7.09 2.43 -13.39
N SER A 41 -6.13 2.79 -14.24
CA SER A 41 -6.04 2.28 -15.61
C SER A 41 -5.87 0.76 -15.67
N LEU A 42 -5.11 0.17 -14.74
CA LEU A 42 -4.95 -1.27 -14.65
C LEU A 42 -6.27 -1.96 -14.26
N VAL A 43 -6.97 -1.43 -13.25
CA VAL A 43 -8.27 -1.93 -12.80
C VAL A 43 -9.31 -1.85 -13.92
N ALA A 44 -9.36 -0.73 -14.65
CA ALA A 44 -10.26 -0.57 -15.80
C ALA A 44 -10.01 -1.66 -16.85
N ARG A 45 -8.74 -1.89 -17.24
CA ARG A 45 -8.38 -2.95 -18.20
C ARG A 45 -8.71 -4.36 -17.70
N LEU A 46 -8.61 -4.59 -16.39
CA LEU A 46 -8.97 -5.88 -15.78
C LEU A 46 -10.49 -6.11 -15.78
N VAL A 47 -11.28 -5.06 -15.61
CA VAL A 47 -12.74 -5.12 -15.62
C VAL A 47 -13.29 -5.21 -17.05
N ASP A 48 -12.66 -4.54 -18.01
CA ASP A 48 -13.14 -4.44 -19.40
C ASP A 48 -13.03 -5.75 -20.20
N GLY A 49 -12.11 -6.67 -19.89
CA GLY A 49 -12.04 -7.94 -20.64
C GLY A 49 -10.77 -8.77 -20.50
N ASP A 50 -10.56 -9.70 -21.46
CA ASP A 50 -9.39 -10.59 -21.55
C ASP A 50 -8.08 -9.78 -21.69
N PRO A 51 -6.94 -10.31 -21.21
CA PRO A 51 -5.68 -9.57 -21.22
C PRO A 51 -5.20 -9.25 -22.63
N PRO A 52 -4.75 -8.01 -22.90
CA PRO A 52 -3.98 -7.69 -24.08
C PRO A 52 -2.57 -8.23 -23.93
N LEU A 53 -2.38 -9.54 -24.13
CA LEU A 53 -1.07 -10.20 -24.05
C LEU A 53 -0.14 -9.56 -25.09
N ALA A 54 0.78 -8.72 -24.60
CA ALA A 54 1.71 -7.95 -25.43
C ALA A 54 2.78 -8.82 -26.10
N ARG A 55 3.03 -10.03 -25.57
CA ARG A 55 4.02 -10.97 -26.05
C ARG A 55 3.45 -12.38 -26.03
N ALA A 56 3.60 -13.12 -27.13
CA ALA A 56 3.30 -14.54 -27.14
C ALA A 56 4.33 -15.30 -26.29
N ILE A 57 3.86 -16.24 -25.48
CA ILE A 57 4.74 -17.09 -24.67
C ILE A 57 5.19 -18.30 -25.49
N ASP A 58 6.47 -18.63 -25.44
CA ASP A 58 7.03 -19.86 -26.00
C ASP A 58 7.22 -20.89 -24.86
N PRO A 59 6.82 -22.17 -25.02
CA PRO A 59 6.14 -22.78 -26.17
C PRO A 59 4.67 -22.33 -26.34
N PRO A 60 4.08 -22.40 -27.55
CA PRO A 60 2.68 -22.01 -27.79
C PRO A 60 1.66 -22.73 -26.90
N ALA A 61 1.99 -23.95 -26.47
CA ALA A 61 1.16 -24.70 -25.52
C ALA A 61 1.13 -24.05 -24.12
N LEU A 62 2.20 -23.37 -23.69
CA LEU A 62 2.23 -22.58 -22.46
C LEU A 62 1.35 -21.33 -22.59
N ASP A 63 1.43 -20.64 -23.73
CA ASP A 63 0.58 -19.48 -24.03
C ASP A 63 -0.91 -19.85 -23.96
N ALA A 64 -1.30 -21.02 -24.49
CA ALA A 64 -2.67 -21.51 -24.42
C ALA A 64 -3.15 -21.74 -22.98
N ILE A 65 -2.32 -22.34 -22.12
CA ILE A 65 -2.63 -22.55 -20.69
C ILE A 65 -2.81 -21.20 -20.00
N VAL A 66 -1.87 -20.26 -20.22
CA VAL A 66 -1.91 -18.92 -19.63
C VAL A 66 -3.17 -18.15 -20.07
N ARG A 67 -3.49 -18.14 -21.37
CA ARG A 67 -4.71 -17.51 -21.90
C ARG A 67 -5.98 -18.10 -21.29
N ARG A 68 -6.04 -19.41 -21.07
CA ARG A 68 -7.19 -20.06 -20.44
C ARG A 68 -7.33 -19.67 -18.97
N CYS A 69 -6.22 -19.54 -18.24
CA CYS A 69 -6.24 -19.05 -16.85
C CYS A 69 -6.75 -17.60 -16.76
N LEU A 70 -6.43 -16.78 -17.77
CA LEU A 70 -6.73 -15.34 -17.78
C LEU A 70 -8.07 -14.96 -18.43
N ARG A 71 -8.97 -15.92 -18.70
CA ARG A 71 -10.30 -15.60 -19.23
C ARG A 71 -11.08 -14.71 -18.25
N SER A 72 -11.71 -13.65 -18.75
CA SER A 72 -12.49 -12.73 -17.92
C SER A 72 -13.65 -13.44 -17.20
N ASN A 73 -14.36 -14.35 -17.89
CA ASN A 73 -15.42 -15.17 -17.29
C ASN A 73 -14.84 -16.38 -16.52
N PRO A 74 -15.07 -16.53 -15.20
CA PRO A 74 -14.60 -17.67 -14.42
C PRO A 74 -15.06 -19.04 -14.98
N ALA A 75 -16.25 -19.12 -15.57
CA ALA A 75 -16.78 -20.36 -16.16
C ALA A 75 -15.95 -20.86 -17.35
N GLN A 76 -15.18 -19.97 -18.01
CA GLN A 76 -14.31 -20.30 -19.15
C GLN A 76 -12.86 -20.63 -18.73
N ARG A 77 -12.54 -20.47 -17.45
CA ARG A 77 -11.23 -20.86 -16.89
C ARG A 77 -11.17 -22.36 -16.64
N TYR A 78 -10.06 -22.81 -16.10
CA TYR A 78 -9.97 -24.15 -15.53
C TYR A 78 -10.92 -24.29 -14.33
N ASP A 79 -11.52 -25.47 -14.20
CA ASP A 79 -12.42 -25.76 -13.08
C ASP A 79 -11.66 -25.92 -11.75
N SER A 80 -10.38 -26.30 -11.80
CA SER A 80 -9.55 -26.47 -10.61
C SER A 80 -8.07 -26.26 -10.91
N ALA A 81 -7.30 -25.89 -9.87
CA ALA A 81 -5.85 -25.81 -9.93
C ALA A 81 -5.16 -27.15 -10.28
N ARG A 82 -5.82 -28.29 -9.94
CA ARG A 82 -5.32 -29.62 -10.31
C ARG A 82 -5.24 -29.78 -11.83
N THR A 83 -6.27 -29.34 -12.54
CA THR A 83 -6.33 -29.41 -14.01
C THR A 83 -5.24 -28.54 -14.66
N VAL A 84 -4.98 -27.35 -14.11
CA VAL A 84 -3.86 -26.49 -14.55
C VAL A 84 -2.52 -27.21 -14.38
N ALA A 85 -2.31 -27.84 -13.22
CA ALA A 85 -1.07 -28.55 -12.91
C ALA A 85 -0.87 -29.78 -13.82
N ASP A 86 -1.94 -30.48 -14.18
CA ASP A 86 -1.86 -31.64 -15.08
C ASP A 86 -1.46 -31.22 -16.50
N ASP A 87 -2.03 -30.13 -17.03
CA ASP A 87 -1.63 -29.57 -18.33
C ASP A 87 -0.16 -29.12 -18.34
N LEU A 88 0.29 -28.42 -17.28
CA LEU A 88 1.69 -27.99 -17.15
C LEU A 88 2.66 -29.18 -17.04
N ARG A 89 2.29 -30.26 -16.34
CA ARG A 89 3.09 -31.49 -16.28
C ARG A 89 3.14 -32.18 -17.64
N GLY A 90 2.02 -32.20 -18.37
CA GLY A 90 1.96 -32.69 -19.73
C GLY A 90 2.94 -31.94 -20.63
N LEU A 91 2.87 -30.60 -20.61
CA LEU A 91 3.77 -29.74 -21.35
C LEU A 91 5.24 -29.98 -21.00
N ARG A 92 5.57 -30.09 -19.72
CA ARG A 92 6.95 -30.37 -19.28
C ARG A 92 7.49 -31.67 -19.86
N ARG A 93 6.67 -32.73 -19.96
CA ARG A 93 7.07 -33.99 -20.59
C ARG A 93 7.32 -33.79 -22.08
N THR A 94 6.39 -33.14 -22.79
CA THR A 94 6.54 -32.83 -24.22
C THR A 94 7.79 -32.02 -24.51
N VAL A 95 8.08 -30.99 -23.70
CA VAL A 95 9.29 -30.16 -23.85
C VAL A 95 10.56 -30.95 -23.53
N SER A 96 10.50 -31.87 -22.56
CA SER A 96 11.62 -32.74 -22.18
C SER A 96 11.90 -33.86 -23.18
N ASP A 97 10.90 -34.27 -23.97
CA ASP A 97 10.99 -35.33 -24.97
C ASP A 97 11.41 -34.81 -26.37
N LEU A 98 11.63 -33.50 -26.52
CA LEU A 98 12.17 -32.92 -27.75
C LEU A 98 13.66 -33.28 -27.92
N PRO A 99 14.10 -33.74 -29.11
CA PRO A 99 15.51 -34.02 -29.36
C PRO A 99 16.37 -32.75 -29.25
N PRO A 100 17.69 -32.85 -28.94
CA PRO A 100 18.53 -31.71 -28.57
C PRO A 100 18.78 -30.66 -29.67
N GLU A 101 18.21 -30.81 -30.86
CA GLU A 101 18.53 -29.97 -32.03
C GLU A 101 17.72 -28.67 -32.13
N VAL A 102 16.84 -28.34 -31.16
CA VAL A 102 16.09 -27.06 -31.17
C VAL A 102 16.67 -26.01 -30.21
N HIS A 103 17.77 -26.31 -29.52
CA HIS A 103 18.50 -25.30 -28.72
C HIS A 103 19.53 -24.49 -29.53
N ALA A 104 19.71 -24.77 -30.82
CA ALA A 104 20.66 -24.06 -31.68
C ALA A 104 19.94 -23.35 -32.85
N LYS A 105 19.30 -22.23 -32.56
CA LYS A 105 19.08 -21.20 -33.58
C LYS A 105 19.21 -19.80 -33.02
N GLU A 106 20.43 -19.49 -32.58
CA GLU A 106 21.00 -18.14 -32.64
C GLU A 106 22.51 -18.21 -32.36
N GLU A 107 23.27 -18.81 -33.28
CA GLU A 107 24.71 -18.55 -33.45
C GLU A 107 25.10 -18.98 -34.86
N GLY A 108 25.29 -17.99 -35.75
CA GLY A 108 25.54 -18.24 -37.17
C GLY A 108 25.43 -16.97 -38.02
N GLY A 109 26.14 -15.92 -37.63
CA GLY A 109 26.19 -14.65 -38.35
C GLY A 109 27.46 -13.85 -38.05
N SER A 110 28.59 -14.54 -37.89
CA SER A 110 29.92 -13.94 -37.87
C SER A 110 30.59 -14.20 -39.22
N ASP A 111 30.32 -13.33 -40.20
CA ASP A 111 31.24 -12.93 -41.29
C ASP A 111 30.52 -12.02 -42.30
N ALA A 112 30.05 -10.87 -41.83
CA ALA A 112 29.82 -9.68 -42.66
C ALA A 112 29.38 -8.52 -41.74
N ILE A 113 30.36 -7.70 -41.33
CA ILE A 113 30.32 -6.23 -41.11
C ILE A 113 31.61 -5.91 -40.34
N LEU A 114 32.75 -6.11 -41.01
CA LEU A 114 33.95 -5.33 -40.74
C LEU A 114 33.81 -4.05 -41.57
N GLN A 115 33.11 -3.06 -41.01
CA GLN A 115 33.21 -1.66 -41.40
C GLN A 115 32.69 -0.79 -40.25
N ALA A 116 33.58 -0.45 -39.32
CA ALA A 116 33.55 0.88 -38.72
C ALA A 116 34.29 1.82 -39.67
N PRO A 117 33.88 3.10 -39.78
CA PRO A 117 34.65 4.07 -39.01
C PRO A 117 33.84 5.21 -38.34
N THR A 118 34.34 5.54 -37.15
CA THR A 118 34.56 6.89 -36.58
C THR A 118 33.40 7.68 -35.98
N ASP A 119 33.33 7.60 -34.65
CA ASP A 119 33.49 8.74 -33.73
C ASP A 119 33.30 10.15 -34.33
N ARG A 120 32.22 10.86 -33.95
CA ARG A 120 32.34 12.25 -33.42
C ARG A 120 31.07 12.95 -32.97
N ALA A 121 29.86 12.55 -33.39
CA ALA A 121 28.76 13.52 -33.40
C ALA A 121 27.68 13.42 -32.29
N ALA A 122 27.55 12.33 -31.52
CA ALA A 122 26.49 12.24 -30.50
C ALA A 122 26.99 12.35 -29.05
N ARG A 123 28.29 12.63 -28.86
CA ARG A 123 28.92 12.87 -27.55
C ARG A 123 28.73 14.31 -27.04
N ILE A 124 27.83 15.09 -27.65
CA ILE A 124 27.57 16.49 -27.32
C ILE A 124 26.05 16.71 -27.15
N ALA A 125 25.52 16.33 -25.98
CA ALA A 125 24.38 16.96 -25.30
C ALA A 125 23.89 16.09 -24.12
N ARG A 126 24.74 15.90 -23.12
CA ARG A 126 24.25 15.62 -21.76
C ARG A 126 25.25 16.20 -20.77
N PRO A 127 25.01 17.38 -20.17
CA PRO A 127 25.78 17.75 -19.01
C PRO A 127 25.48 16.69 -17.94
N ALA A 128 26.54 16.13 -17.37
CA ALA A 128 26.48 15.35 -16.16
C ALA A 128 25.93 16.26 -15.06
N ALA A 129 24.62 16.24 -14.88
CA ALA A 129 24.00 16.79 -13.69
C ALA A 129 24.40 15.88 -12.52
N TYR A 130 25.22 16.44 -11.65
CA TYR A 130 25.45 16.00 -10.29
C TYR A 130 24.09 15.81 -9.60
N ASP A 131 23.60 14.58 -9.50
CA ASP A 131 22.42 14.26 -8.68
C ASP A 131 22.86 14.06 -7.23
N SER A 132 23.10 15.18 -6.55
CA SER A 132 23.21 15.20 -5.10
C SER A 132 21.86 14.90 -4.48
N GLY A 133 21.72 13.68 -3.96
CA GLY A 133 20.96 13.39 -2.75
C GLY A 133 19.59 14.05 -2.64
N SER A 134 18.58 13.41 -3.24
CA SER A 134 17.36 13.09 -2.50
C SER A 134 16.67 11.92 -3.21
N GLN A 135 16.74 10.73 -2.62
CA GLN A 135 15.74 9.72 -2.89
C GLN A 135 14.40 10.32 -2.46
N VAL A 136 13.67 10.94 -3.39
CA VAL A 136 12.24 11.17 -3.20
C VAL A 136 11.63 9.78 -3.13
N PRO A 137 11.03 9.36 -2.00
CA PRO A 137 10.48 8.03 -1.92
C PRO A 137 9.44 7.89 -3.03
N SER A 138 9.52 6.81 -3.81
CA SER A 138 8.36 6.30 -4.55
C SER A 138 7.14 6.28 -3.62
N GLY A 139 5.91 6.46 -4.14
CA GLY A 139 4.70 6.66 -3.32
C GLY A 139 4.52 5.71 -2.12
N ASP A 140 5.13 4.53 -2.17
CA ASP A 140 5.26 3.57 -1.07
C ASP A 140 5.88 4.15 0.22
N GLY A 141 6.93 4.97 0.11
CA GLY A 141 7.59 5.56 1.28
C GLY A 141 6.76 6.65 1.96
N ALA A 142 6.01 7.43 1.18
CA ALA A 142 5.10 8.43 1.73
C ALA A 142 3.92 7.77 2.46
N LEU A 143 3.35 6.69 1.90
CA LEU A 143 2.30 5.92 2.54
C LEU A 143 2.80 5.22 3.82
N TRP A 144 4.01 4.66 3.80
CA TRP A 144 4.62 4.07 5.00
C TRP A 144 4.78 5.09 6.13
N TRP A 145 5.29 6.29 5.81
CA TRP A 145 5.45 7.34 6.81
C TRP A 145 4.11 7.81 7.38
N TRP A 146 3.09 7.91 6.53
CA TRP A 146 1.73 8.20 6.97
C TRP A 146 1.17 7.09 7.88
N GLN A 147 1.38 5.81 7.55
CA GLN A 147 0.96 4.68 8.40
C GLN A 147 1.66 4.67 9.76
N PHE A 148 2.97 4.88 9.75
CA PHE A 148 3.77 5.01 10.96
C PHE A 148 3.23 6.15 11.84
N HIS A 149 2.96 7.31 11.24
CA HIS A 149 2.36 8.45 11.91
C HIS A 149 1.01 8.09 12.56
N GLN A 150 0.12 7.37 11.87
CA GLN A 150 -1.16 6.94 12.43
C GLN A 150 -0.99 6.09 13.70
N ILE A 151 -0.09 5.10 13.69
CA ILE A 151 0.16 4.26 14.88
C ILE A 151 0.83 5.07 15.99
N ALA A 152 1.85 5.86 15.66
CA ALA A 152 2.63 6.63 16.61
C ALA A 152 1.72 7.60 17.39
N ILE A 153 0.88 8.36 16.69
CA ILE A 153 -0.02 9.32 17.34
C ILE A 153 -1.20 8.63 18.01
N GLY A 154 -1.72 7.55 17.42
CA GLY A 154 -2.75 6.74 18.09
C GLY A 154 -2.28 6.21 19.45
N SER A 155 -1.03 5.76 19.52
CA SER A 155 -0.39 5.30 20.76
C SER A 155 -0.13 6.45 21.73
N LEU A 156 0.36 7.59 21.23
CA LEU A 156 0.57 8.80 22.02
C LEU A 156 -0.73 9.28 22.69
N VAL A 157 -1.81 9.40 21.92
CA VAL A 157 -3.11 9.85 22.41
C VAL A 157 -3.70 8.85 23.39
N ALA A 158 -3.62 7.54 23.12
CA ALA A 158 -4.05 6.50 24.06
C ALA A 158 -3.27 6.57 25.39
N SER A 159 -1.98 6.91 25.34
CA SER A 159 -1.15 7.02 26.55
C SER A 159 -1.59 8.15 27.49
N ALA A 160 -2.32 9.17 27.00
CA ALA A 160 -2.82 10.29 27.81
C ALA A 160 -3.82 9.88 28.90
N VAL A 161 -4.43 8.69 28.76
CA VAL A 161 -5.30 8.11 29.79
C VAL A 161 -4.57 7.93 31.12
N VAL A 162 -3.29 7.53 31.09
CA VAL A 162 -2.52 7.24 32.31
C VAL A 162 -2.25 8.50 33.14
N PRO A 163 -1.59 9.56 32.62
CA PRO A 163 -1.39 10.78 33.40
C PRO A 163 -2.72 11.50 33.66
N GLY A 164 -3.73 11.37 32.79
CA GLY A 164 -5.09 11.84 33.07
C GLY A 164 -5.70 11.18 34.31
N TRP A 165 -5.56 9.85 34.44
CA TRP A 165 -5.97 9.10 35.62
C TRP A 165 -5.12 9.43 36.86
N ILE A 166 -3.85 9.80 36.73
CA ILE A 166 -3.09 10.24 37.90
C ILE A 166 -3.58 11.63 38.34
N ALA A 167 -3.71 12.56 37.41
CA ALA A 167 -4.10 13.94 37.69
C ALA A 167 -5.53 14.08 38.21
N HIS A 168 -6.47 13.20 37.82
CA HIS A 168 -7.86 13.30 38.24
C HIS A 168 -8.03 13.23 39.77
N ALA A 169 -7.17 12.46 40.45
CA ALA A 169 -7.18 12.34 41.89
C ALA A 169 -6.83 13.66 42.59
N TRP A 170 -6.06 14.52 41.93
CA TRP A 170 -5.58 15.80 42.50
C TRP A 170 -6.48 16.99 42.15
N MET A 171 -7.30 16.87 41.10
CA MET A 171 -8.26 17.91 40.69
C MET A 171 -9.55 17.95 41.54
N GLY A 172 -9.77 16.94 42.39
CA GLY A 172 -10.92 16.82 43.27
C GLY A 172 -12.23 16.44 42.55
N ALA A 173 -13.16 15.84 43.29
CA ALA A 173 -14.47 15.44 42.76
C ALA A 173 -15.46 16.62 42.72
N PRO A 174 -16.34 16.72 41.69
CA PRO A 174 -16.46 15.81 40.54
C PRO A 174 -15.59 16.23 39.34
N ARG A 175 -14.90 17.38 39.42
CA ARG A 175 -14.20 18.00 38.28
C ARG A 175 -13.15 17.07 37.67
N GLY A 176 -12.31 16.46 38.51
CA GLY A 176 -11.28 15.53 38.07
C GLY A 176 -11.86 14.35 37.30
N SER A 177 -12.91 13.71 37.83
CA SER A 177 -13.58 12.58 37.19
C SER A 177 -14.18 12.95 35.82
N ILE A 178 -14.79 14.14 35.70
CA ILE A 178 -15.35 14.61 34.43
C ILE A 178 -14.24 14.80 33.38
N VAL A 179 -13.16 15.47 33.75
CA VAL A 179 -12.01 15.70 32.86
C VAL A 179 -11.39 14.37 32.43
N PHE A 180 -11.17 13.45 33.37
CA PHE A 180 -10.62 12.14 33.08
C PHE A 180 -11.50 11.31 32.15
N LEU A 181 -12.81 11.24 32.41
CA LEU A 181 -13.73 10.48 31.56
C LEU A 181 -13.80 11.07 30.15
N ALA A 182 -13.77 12.40 30.01
CA ALA A 182 -13.72 13.05 28.71
C ALA A 182 -12.42 12.73 27.95
N ILE A 183 -11.26 12.77 28.61
CA ILE A 183 -9.98 12.32 28.03
C ILE A 183 -10.07 10.86 27.61
N LEU A 184 -10.55 9.97 28.48
CA LEU A 184 -10.67 8.54 28.20
C LEU A 184 -11.53 8.26 26.96
N ILE A 185 -12.72 8.85 26.89
CA ILE A 185 -13.65 8.65 25.77
C ILE A 185 -13.02 9.18 24.47
N CYS A 186 -12.54 10.42 24.48
CA CYS A 186 -12.00 11.05 23.27
C CYS A 186 -10.71 10.36 22.79
N ALA A 187 -9.81 9.99 23.71
CA ALA A 187 -8.58 9.28 23.38
C ALA A 187 -8.87 7.89 22.79
N THR A 188 -9.84 7.16 23.36
CA THR A 188 -10.24 5.84 22.85
C THR A 188 -10.83 5.95 21.45
N VAL A 189 -11.72 6.91 21.21
CA VAL A 189 -12.32 7.15 19.90
C VAL A 189 -11.23 7.54 18.88
N ALA A 190 -10.34 8.47 19.23
CA ALA A 190 -9.25 8.89 18.35
C ALA A 190 -8.29 7.74 18.01
N ALA A 191 -7.85 6.95 18.99
CA ALA A 191 -6.98 5.80 18.79
C ALA A 191 -7.66 4.73 17.92
N THR A 192 -8.96 4.48 18.11
CA THR A 192 -9.75 3.55 17.29
C THR A 192 -9.82 4.02 15.84
N ILE A 193 -10.10 5.31 15.61
CA ILE A 193 -10.15 5.88 14.26
C ILE A 193 -8.76 5.79 13.59
N ARG A 194 -7.68 6.11 14.29
CA ARG A 194 -6.31 5.97 13.76
C ARG A 194 -5.95 4.52 13.44
N GLY A 195 -6.32 3.58 14.30
CA GLY A 195 -6.13 2.14 14.04
C GLY A 195 -6.93 1.68 12.83
N HIS A 196 -8.17 2.15 12.68
CA HIS A 196 -8.99 1.85 11.50
C HIS A 196 -8.39 2.45 10.23
N LEU A 197 -7.93 3.70 10.25
CA LEU A 197 -7.25 4.35 9.13
C LEU A 197 -5.96 3.60 8.72
N TRP A 198 -5.17 3.16 9.69
CA TRP A 198 -4.01 2.32 9.44
C TRP A 198 -4.42 0.99 8.77
N PHE A 199 -5.43 0.31 9.30
CA PHE A 199 -5.95 -0.92 8.70
C PHE A 199 -6.48 -0.71 7.27
N THR A 200 -7.29 0.33 7.03
CA THR A 200 -7.81 0.67 5.70
C THR A 200 -6.66 0.94 4.72
N SER A 201 -5.59 1.59 5.16
CA SER A 201 -4.42 1.82 4.31
C SER A 201 -3.60 0.56 4.00
N ARG A 202 -3.83 -0.54 4.71
CA ARG A 202 -3.19 -1.83 4.44
C ARG A 202 -4.07 -2.73 3.57
N VAL A 203 -5.38 -2.66 3.74
CA VAL A 203 -6.33 -3.60 3.12
C VAL A 203 -7.09 -2.98 1.94
N HIS A 204 -7.45 -1.69 2.02
CA HIS A 204 -8.32 -1.01 1.06
C HIS A 204 -7.80 0.40 0.70
N VAL A 205 -6.57 0.48 0.19
CA VAL A 205 -5.89 1.76 -0.17
C VAL A 205 -6.76 2.63 -1.09
N ALA A 206 -7.46 2.04 -2.06
CA ALA A 206 -8.31 2.77 -3.00
C ALA A 206 -9.45 3.56 -2.31
N MET A 207 -9.95 3.09 -1.16
CA MET A 207 -11.01 3.77 -0.41
C MET A 207 -10.47 4.73 0.66
N LEU A 208 -9.15 4.75 0.89
CA LEU A 208 -8.53 5.45 2.01
C LEU A 208 -8.85 6.95 2.01
N ALA A 209 -8.72 7.63 0.88
CA ALA A 209 -8.99 9.06 0.77
C ALA A 209 -10.47 9.39 1.04
N ALA A 210 -11.39 8.58 0.53
CA ALA A 210 -12.83 8.77 0.78
C ALA A 210 -13.18 8.49 2.25
N HIS A 211 -12.63 7.43 2.83
CA HIS A 211 -12.86 7.06 4.21
C HIS A 211 -12.29 8.11 5.17
N ARG A 212 -11.03 8.53 4.97
CA ARG A 212 -10.39 9.60 5.74
C ARG A 212 -11.21 10.87 5.74
N ARG A 213 -11.70 11.32 4.59
CA ARG A 213 -12.55 12.53 4.50
C ARG A 213 -13.79 12.47 5.41
N ARG A 214 -14.37 11.28 5.60
CA ARG A 214 -15.55 11.10 6.48
C ARG A 214 -15.19 11.10 7.95
N VAL A 215 -14.09 10.44 8.34
CA VAL A 215 -13.73 10.26 9.76
C VAL A 215 -12.85 11.39 10.31
N PHE A 216 -12.17 12.15 9.45
CA PHE A 216 -11.21 13.18 9.88
C PHE A 216 -11.81 14.27 10.77
N PRO A 217 -13.01 14.83 10.52
CA PRO A 217 -13.60 15.83 11.41
C PRO A 217 -13.81 15.30 12.84
N TRP A 218 -14.20 14.03 12.97
CA TRP A 218 -14.37 13.36 14.26
C TRP A 218 -13.04 13.10 14.96
N LEU A 219 -12.04 12.63 14.21
CA LEU A 219 -10.67 12.47 14.70
C LEU A 219 -10.11 13.80 15.22
N ALA A 220 -10.17 14.85 14.40
CA ALA A 220 -9.66 16.18 14.73
C ALA A 220 -10.35 16.77 15.97
N THR A 221 -11.67 16.60 16.08
CA THR A 221 -12.43 17.04 17.25
C THR A 221 -11.97 16.30 18.52
N CYS A 222 -11.86 14.98 18.47
CA CYS A 222 -11.43 14.18 19.63
C CYS A 222 -10.00 14.53 20.05
N GLU A 223 -9.06 14.64 19.11
CA GLU A 223 -7.66 15.00 19.41
C GLU A 223 -7.52 16.43 19.94
N ALA A 224 -8.31 17.38 19.42
CA ALA A 224 -8.34 18.74 19.94
C ALA A 224 -8.87 18.77 21.39
N ILE A 225 -9.92 18.00 21.70
CA ILE A 225 -10.44 17.86 23.06
C ILE A 225 -9.39 17.24 23.98
N VAL A 226 -8.74 16.14 23.56
CA VAL A 226 -7.68 15.51 24.35
C VAL A 226 -6.55 16.51 24.61
N ALA A 227 -6.03 17.18 23.58
CA ALA A 227 -4.96 18.15 23.74
C ALA A 227 -5.34 19.28 24.72
N ALA A 228 -6.54 19.86 24.56
CA ALA A 228 -7.03 20.93 25.43
C ALA A 228 -7.20 20.48 26.88
N LEU A 229 -7.85 19.34 27.11
CA LEU A 229 -8.09 18.82 28.46
C LEU A 229 -6.80 18.38 29.15
N THR A 230 -5.85 17.81 28.40
CA THR A 230 -4.55 17.40 28.93
C THR A 230 -3.71 18.63 29.31
N ALA A 231 -3.71 19.68 28.48
CA ALA A 231 -3.07 20.95 28.82
C ALA A 231 -3.71 21.61 30.06
N MET A 232 -5.04 21.65 30.11
CA MET A 232 -5.78 22.19 31.25
C MET A 232 -5.48 21.43 32.55
N ALA A 233 -5.49 20.09 32.50
CA ALA A 233 -5.12 19.25 33.64
C ALA A 233 -3.68 19.54 34.09
N GLY A 234 -2.75 19.70 33.13
CA GLY A 234 -1.37 20.08 33.40
C GLY A 234 -1.26 21.41 34.16
N ILE A 235 -2.03 22.43 33.75
CA ILE A 235 -2.09 23.72 34.45
C ILE A 235 -2.61 23.56 35.88
N LEU A 236 -3.65 22.76 36.07
CA LEU A 236 -4.29 22.59 37.38
C LEU A 236 -3.42 21.84 38.39
N VAL A 237 -2.52 20.97 37.93
CA VAL A 237 -1.63 20.19 38.81
C VAL A 237 -0.21 20.76 38.91
N ALA A 238 0.13 21.76 38.08
CA ALA A 238 1.43 22.42 38.12
C ALA A 238 1.69 23.10 39.48
N GLY A 239 2.96 23.13 39.91
CA GLY A 239 3.40 23.69 41.19
C GLY A 239 3.23 22.76 42.38
N THR A 240 2.40 21.71 42.27
CA THR A 240 2.26 20.65 43.29
C THR A 240 2.75 19.30 42.78
N HIS A 241 2.56 19.02 41.49
CA HIS A 241 2.91 17.74 40.87
C HIS A 241 3.59 17.97 39.51
N ASP A 242 4.74 18.65 39.53
CA ASP A 242 5.43 19.14 38.32
C ASP A 242 5.79 18.03 37.32
N ALA A 243 6.13 16.83 37.80
CA ALA A 243 6.46 15.70 36.93
C ALA A 243 5.25 15.29 36.06
N THR A 244 4.07 15.16 36.66
CA THR A 244 2.83 14.82 35.93
C THR A 244 2.38 15.99 35.05
N ALA A 245 2.51 17.23 35.55
CA ALA A 245 2.19 18.42 34.77
C ALA A 245 3.03 18.48 33.48
N ALA A 246 4.34 18.26 33.58
CA ALA A 246 5.23 18.21 32.43
C ALA A 246 4.82 17.12 31.44
N TRP A 247 4.45 15.94 31.92
CA TRP A 247 4.03 14.83 31.06
C TRP A 247 2.73 15.16 30.30
N LEU A 248 1.76 15.76 30.99
CA LEU A 248 0.51 16.23 30.40
C LEU A 248 0.75 17.31 29.34
N PHE A 249 1.63 18.29 29.59
CA PHE A 249 1.97 19.31 28.61
C PHE A 249 2.66 18.75 27.37
N VAL A 250 3.58 17.80 27.54
CA VAL A 250 4.24 17.12 26.42
C VAL A 250 3.21 16.41 25.54
N LEU A 251 2.29 15.64 26.14
CA LEU A 251 1.25 14.94 25.40
C LEU A 251 0.30 15.91 24.68
N ALA A 252 -0.11 16.99 25.35
CA ALA A 252 -0.95 18.02 24.75
C ALA A 252 -0.28 18.68 23.55
N LEU A 253 0.99 19.09 23.70
CA LEU A 253 1.74 19.78 22.66
C LEU A 253 2.00 18.86 21.45
N LEU A 254 2.45 17.63 21.68
CA LEU A 254 2.71 16.67 20.60
C LEU A 254 1.43 16.32 19.84
N THR A 255 0.31 16.13 20.55
CA THR A 255 -1.00 15.88 19.92
C THR A 255 -1.44 17.09 19.08
N PHE A 256 -1.30 18.29 19.61
CA PHE A 256 -1.66 19.53 18.91
C PHE A 256 -0.80 19.78 17.65
N ILE A 257 0.53 19.70 17.79
CA ILE A 257 1.47 19.85 16.67
C ILE A 257 1.21 18.79 15.60
N SER A 258 0.96 17.55 16.04
CA SER A 258 0.61 16.46 15.14
C SER A 258 -0.62 16.79 14.32
N LEU A 259 -1.71 17.20 14.97
CA LEU A 259 -2.99 17.49 14.30
C LEU A 259 -2.89 18.65 13.30
N ILE A 260 -2.16 19.72 13.64
CA ILE A 260 -2.13 20.95 12.83
C ILE A 260 -1.06 20.91 11.73
N LEU A 261 0.09 20.29 11.98
CA LEU A 261 1.25 20.35 11.08
C LEU A 261 1.56 19.00 10.44
N ILE A 262 1.73 17.95 11.25
CA ILE A 262 2.27 16.67 10.78
C ILE A 262 1.22 15.88 10.01
N GLU A 263 -0.01 15.78 10.51
CA GLU A 263 -1.09 15.03 9.90
C GLU A 263 -1.46 15.59 8.51
N PRO A 264 -1.60 16.92 8.28
CA PRO A 264 -1.81 17.46 6.94
C PRO A 264 -0.61 17.26 6.02
N ALA A 265 0.62 17.36 6.52
CA ALA A 265 1.83 17.17 5.72
C ALA A 265 1.97 15.72 5.24
N THR A 266 1.88 14.76 6.16
CA THR A 266 1.97 13.33 5.86
C THR A 266 0.81 12.87 4.98
N THR A 267 -0.40 13.39 5.19
CA THR A 267 -1.56 13.06 4.35
C THR A 267 -1.39 13.56 2.93
N ARG A 268 -0.94 14.81 2.74
CA ARG A 268 -0.71 15.34 1.39
C ARG A 268 0.34 14.52 0.66
N ALA A 269 1.41 14.11 1.33
CA ALA A 269 2.44 13.27 0.71
C ALA A 269 1.93 11.87 0.33
N ALA A 270 1.04 11.28 1.14
CA ALA A 270 0.56 9.92 0.93
C ALA A 270 -0.65 9.81 -0.01
N LEU A 271 -1.43 10.89 -0.18
CA LEU A 271 -2.68 10.90 -0.95
C LEU A 271 -2.67 11.86 -2.16
N SER A 272 -1.51 12.43 -2.51
CA SER A 272 -1.32 13.27 -3.70
C SER A 272 -1.32 12.47 -5.00
#